data_AF-A0A2T1FF78-F1
#
_entry.id   AF-A0A2T1FF78-F1
#
_cell.length_a   1.000
_cell.length_b   1.000
_cell.length_c   1.000
_cell.angle_alpha   90.00
_cell.angle_beta   90.00
_cell.angle_gamma   90.00
#
_symmetry.space_group_name_H-M   'P 1'
#
loop_
_entity.id
_entity.type
_entity.pdbx_description
1 polymer ?
#
loop_
_entity_poly.entity_id
_entity_poly.type
_entity_poly.pdbx_seq_one_letter_code
_entity_poly.pdbx_strand_id
1 'polypeptide(L)'
;MKIYISDNPESNSISQEAASVYGFHGEISVDGITLETFLNHQKIELVDLLKIDIEGAEEAVFNSTTDATLCNVKQITIEFHDFMPGSISTEEG
;
A
#
# COMPACT_ATOMS: atom_id res chain seq x y z
N MET A 1 -5.12 -9.71 8.77
CA MET A 1 -5.94 -8.81 7.93
C MET A 1 -6.88 -9.65 7.10
N LYS A 2 -8.10 -9.17 6.82
CA LYS A 2 -9.04 -9.88 5.93
C LYS A 2 -9.01 -9.23 4.54
N ILE A 3 -8.94 -10.05 3.49
CA ILE A 3 -9.11 -9.62 2.10
C ILE A 3 -10.36 -10.32 1.55
N TYR A 4 -11.26 -9.54 0.97
CA TYR A 4 -12.43 -10.01 0.24
C TYR A 4 -12.06 -10.27 -1.22
N ILE A 5 -12.37 -11.48 -1.68
CA ILE A 5 -12.06 -11.97 -3.02
C ILE A 5 -13.24 -11.68 -3.94
N SER A 6 -12.96 -11.04 -5.07
CA SER A 6 -13.97 -10.78 -6.10
C SER A 6 -13.84 -11.73 -7.29
N ASP A 7 -14.80 -11.70 -8.22
CA ASP A 7 -14.73 -12.53 -9.44
C ASP A 7 -13.61 -12.05 -10.39
N ASN A 8 -13.21 -10.77 -10.30
CA ASN A 8 -12.00 -10.28 -10.93
C ASN A 8 -10.80 -10.39 -9.96
N PRO A 9 -9.83 -11.29 -10.17
CA PRO A 9 -8.71 -11.46 -9.25
C PRO A 9 -7.81 -10.23 -9.11
N GLU A 10 -7.87 -9.28 -10.06
CA GLU A 10 -7.17 -7.99 -9.98
C GLU A 10 -7.93 -6.94 -9.16
N SER A 11 -9.13 -7.26 -8.65
CA SER A 11 -10.00 -6.34 -7.89
C SER A 11 -10.42 -6.92 -6.54
N ASN A 12 -9.52 -7.66 -5.89
CA ASN A 12 -9.68 -8.05 -4.49
C ASN A 12 -9.49 -6.82 -3.59
N SER A 13 -10.18 -6.77 -2.45
CA SER A 13 -10.15 -5.56 -1.59
C SER A 13 -10.23 -5.89 -0.11
N ILE A 14 -9.73 -4.99 0.73
CA ILE A 14 -9.95 -5.00 2.18
C ILE A 14 -11.37 -4.50 2.55
N SER A 15 -12.09 -3.88 1.62
CA SER A 15 -13.51 -3.51 1.76
C SER A 15 -14.38 -4.53 1.04
N GLN A 16 -15.38 -5.06 1.74
CA GLN A 16 -16.33 -6.00 1.15
C GLN A 16 -17.18 -5.30 0.08
N GLU A 17 -17.55 -4.05 0.32
CA GLU A 17 -18.34 -3.23 -0.58
C GLU A 17 -17.62 -3.04 -1.92
N ALA A 18 -16.33 -2.68 -1.87
CA ALA A 18 -15.52 -2.50 -3.06
C ALA A 18 -15.32 -3.81 -3.84
N ALA A 19 -15.02 -4.92 -3.16
CA ALA A 19 -14.89 -6.23 -3.81
C ALA A 19 -16.20 -6.67 -4.48
N SER A 20 -17.34 -6.40 -3.84
CA SER A 20 -18.66 -6.81 -4.32
C SER A 20 -19.07 -6.13 -5.64
N VAL A 21 -18.49 -4.97 -5.98
CA VAL A 21 -18.69 -4.30 -7.29
C VAL A 21 -18.27 -5.21 -8.45
N TYR A 22 -17.26 -6.05 -8.22
CA TYR A 22 -16.71 -6.99 -9.20
C TYR A 22 -17.17 -8.43 -8.96
N GLY A 23 -18.29 -8.61 -8.24
CA GLY A 23 -18.82 -9.92 -7.84
C GLY A 23 -18.10 -10.49 -6.62
N PHE A 24 -18.83 -11.02 -5.63
CA PHE A 24 -18.23 -11.55 -4.40
C PHE A 24 -17.99 -13.05 -4.49
N HIS A 25 -16.73 -13.47 -4.35
CA HIS A 25 -16.32 -14.87 -4.43
C HIS A 25 -15.99 -15.48 -3.06
N GLY A 26 -15.50 -14.67 -2.10
CA GLY A 26 -15.18 -15.16 -0.75
C GLY A 26 -14.31 -14.21 0.07
N GLU A 27 -13.69 -14.73 1.14
CA GLU A 27 -12.73 -14.00 1.96
C GLU A 27 -11.54 -14.88 2.36
N ILE A 28 -10.38 -14.26 2.54
CA ILE A 28 -9.18 -14.90 3.07
C ILE A 28 -8.59 -14.06 4.20
N SER A 29 -7.98 -14.74 5.18
CA SER A 29 -7.16 -14.08 6.20
C SER A 29 -5.69 -14.14 5.75
N VAL A 30 -5.04 -12.98 5.74
CA VAL A 30 -3.62 -12.84 5.43
C VAL A 30 -2.91 -12.10 6.54
N ASP A 31 -1.65 -12.47 6.79
CA ASP A 31 -0.80 -11.73 7.72
C ASP A 31 -0.19 -10.52 7.02
N GLY A 32 -0.21 -9.38 7.72
CA GLY A 32 0.53 -8.19 7.30
C GLY A 32 1.87 -8.13 8.02
N ILE A 33 2.90 -7.63 7.35
CA ILE A 33 4.21 -7.35 7.94
C ILE A 33 4.61 -5.91 7.65
N THR A 34 5.46 -5.33 8.50
CA THR A 34 6.03 -3.99 8.25
C THR A 34 7.09 -4.05 7.16
N LEU A 35 7.38 -2.89 6.55
CA LEU A 35 8.47 -2.75 5.59
C LEU A 35 9.82 -3.19 6.19
N GLU A 36 10.11 -2.78 7.42
CA GLU A 36 11.32 -3.18 8.15
C GLU A 36 11.42 -4.70 8.33
N THR A 37 10.32 -5.35 8.72
CA THR A 37 10.26 -6.82 8.86
C THR A 37 10.54 -7.51 7.53
N PHE A 38 9.95 -6.99 6.44
CA PHE A 38 10.19 -7.51 5.09
C PHE A 38 11.66 -7.39 4.68
N LEU A 39 12.26 -6.20 4.82
CA LEU A 39 13.67 -5.97 4.48
C LEU A 39 14.60 -6.90 5.27
N ASN A 40 14.35 -7.06 6.57
CA ASN A 40 15.10 -7.96 7.43
C ASN A 40 14.98 -9.43 7.00
N HIS A 41 13.78 -9.90 6.67
CA HIS A 41 13.56 -11.27 6.18
C HIS A 41 14.29 -11.55 4.87
N GLN A 42 14.31 -10.57 3.96
CA GLN A 42 15.00 -10.68 2.68
C GLN A 42 16.51 -10.40 2.79
N LYS A 43 17.01 -10.02 3.98
CA LYS A 43 18.40 -9.60 4.21
C LYS A 43 18.83 -8.47 3.28
N ILE A 44 17.92 -7.51 3.04
CA ILE A 44 18.16 -6.33 2.23
C ILE A 44 18.64 -5.23 3.16
N GLU A 45 19.93 -4.90 3.09
CA GLU A 45 20.55 -3.86 3.92
C GLU A 45 20.49 -2.47 3.27
N LEU A 46 20.37 -2.41 1.94
CA LEU A 46 20.37 -1.18 1.16
C LEU A 46 19.39 -1.30 0.00
N VAL A 47 18.52 -0.30 -0.15
CA VAL A 47 17.56 -0.21 -1.24
C VAL A 47 17.96 0.96 -2.14
N ASP A 48 18.24 0.69 -3.42
CA ASP A 48 18.53 1.76 -4.38
C ASP A 48 17.28 2.60 -4.71
N LEU A 49 16.13 1.92 -4.86
CA LEU A 49 14.85 2.56 -5.16
C LEU A 49 13.71 1.82 -4.45
N LEU A 50 12.95 2.56 -3.64
CA LEU A 50 11.68 2.12 -3.05
C LEU A 50 10.52 2.85 -3.73
N LYS A 51 9.73 2.14 -4.53
CA LYS A 51 8.42 2.63 -5.01
C LYS A 51 7.35 2.23 -4.00
N ILE A 52 6.59 3.20 -3.53
CA ILE A 52 5.41 3.00 -2.70
C ILE A 52 4.19 3.49 -3.48
N ASP A 53 3.29 2.57 -3.72
CA ASP A 53 2.06 2.80 -4.47
C ASP A 53 1.02 1.90 -3.80
N ILE A 54 0.42 2.44 -2.75
CA ILE A 54 -0.51 1.74 -1.87
C ILE A 54 -1.70 2.65 -1.65
N GLU A 55 -2.90 2.14 -1.92
CA GLU A 55 -4.14 2.92 -1.91
C GLU A 55 -4.52 3.36 -0.48
N GLY A 56 -4.01 4.52 -0.03
CA GLY A 56 -4.40 5.18 1.23
C GLY A 56 -3.70 4.68 2.51
N ALA A 57 -2.60 3.92 2.38
CA ALA A 57 -1.83 3.40 3.51
C ALA A 57 -0.38 3.93 3.57
N GLU A 58 -0.06 4.94 2.76
CA GLU A 58 1.27 5.54 2.62
C GLU A 58 1.80 6.04 3.96
N GLU A 59 1.02 6.85 4.66
CA GLU A 59 1.40 7.41 5.97
C GLU A 59 1.66 6.32 7.01
N ALA A 60 0.85 5.25 7.01
CA ALA A 60 0.99 4.14 7.93
C ALA A 60 2.32 3.39 7.73
N VAL A 61 2.82 3.28 6.49
CA VAL A 61 4.13 2.68 6.21
C VAL A 61 5.25 3.52 6.80
N PHE A 62 5.22 4.84 6.62
CA PHE A 62 6.26 5.71 7.18
C PHE A 62 6.22 5.76 8.70
N ASN A 63 5.04 5.90 9.31
CA ASN A 63 4.88 5.95 10.76
C ASN A 63 5.26 4.64 11.46
N SER A 64 5.24 3.52 10.74
CA SER A 64 5.63 2.19 11.26
C SER A 64 7.06 1.77 10.89
N THR A 65 7.80 2.59 10.15
CA THR A 65 9.16 2.30 9.71
C THR A 65 10.15 3.21 10.45
N THR A 66 11.22 2.63 10.98
CA THR A 66 12.25 3.38 11.70
C THR A 66 13.06 4.28 10.76
N ASP A 67 13.46 5.47 11.23
CA ASP A 67 14.34 6.39 10.48
C ASP A 67 15.61 5.70 9.99
N ALA A 68 16.20 4.82 10.81
CA ALA A 68 17.38 4.04 10.44
C ALA A 68 17.12 3.15 9.22
N THR A 69 15.94 2.54 9.11
CA THR A 69 15.54 1.75 7.95
C THR A 69 15.34 2.65 6.73
N LEU A 70 14.68 3.80 6.89
CA LEU A 70 14.47 4.75 5.80
C LEU A 70 15.78 5.35 5.27
N CYS A 71 16.76 5.60 6.15
CA CYS A 71 18.10 6.06 5.77
C CYS A 71 18.87 5.06 4.91
N ASN A 72 18.50 3.78 4.93
CA ASN A 72 19.07 2.74 4.06
C ASN A 72 18.39 2.67 2.68
N VAL A 73 17.52 3.63 2.36
CA VAL A 73 16.89 3.76 1.05
C VAL A 73 17.46 4.99 0.35
N LYS A 74 18.13 4.80 -0.79
CA LYS A 74 18.77 5.91 -1.54
C LYS A 74 17.75 6.84 -2.18
N GLN A 75 16.66 6.28 -2.70
CA GLN A 75 15.58 7.03 -3.33
C GLN A 75 14.23 6.40 -2.97
N ILE A 76 13.28 7.25 -2.57
CA ILE A 76 11.90 6.87 -2.34
C ILE A 76 11.03 7.61 -3.37
N THR A 77 10.12 6.89 -4.00
CA THR A 77 9.09 7.45 -4.90
C THR A 77 7.74 6.98 -4.40
N ILE A 78 6.82 7.91 -4.14
CA ILE A 78 5.50 7.65 -3.56
C ILE A 78 4.44 8.18 -4.51
N GLU A 79 3.42 7.38 -4.77
CA GLU A 79 2.13 7.84 -5.30
C GLU A 79 1.17 8.03 -4.13
N PHE A 80 0.69 9.26 -3.93
CA PHE A 80 -0.17 9.61 -2.78
C PHE A 80 -1.64 9.56 -3.19
N HIS A 81 -2.40 8.69 -2.52
CA HIS A 81 -3.83 8.49 -2.75
C HIS A 81 -4.72 9.10 -1.66
N ASP A 82 -4.12 9.82 -0.71
CA ASP A 82 -4.90 10.48 0.34
C ASP A 82 -5.77 11.59 -0.28
N PHE A 83 -7.08 11.40 -0.19
CA PHE A 83 -8.07 12.24 -0.81
C PHE A 83 -8.20 13.53 -0.01
N MET A 84 -7.34 14.53 -0.27
CA MET A 84 -7.53 15.86 0.31
C MET A 84 -8.80 16.50 -0.32
N PRO A 85 -9.86 16.78 0.45
CA PRO A 85 -11.00 17.53 -0.08
C PRO A 85 -10.52 18.95 -0.45
N GLY A 86 -10.37 19.22 -1.75
CA GLY A 86 -9.93 20.52 -2.27
C GLY A 86 -8.56 20.55 -2.96
N SER A 87 -7.86 19.42 -3.12
CA SER A 87 -6.58 19.36 -3.86
C SER A 87 -6.71 19.09 -5.36
N ILE A 88 -7.92 19.15 -5.93
CA ILE A 88 -8.07 19.24 -7.39
C ILE A 88 -7.51 20.61 -7.81
N SER A 89 -6.29 20.63 -8.32
CA SER A 89 -5.95 21.60 -9.35
C SER A 89 -6.87 21.29 -10.53
N THR A 90 -7.84 22.17 -10.76
CA THR A 90 -8.61 22.18 -11.99
C THR A 90 -7.62 22.46 -13.11
N GLU A 91 -7.07 21.43 -13.73
CA GLU A 91 -6.56 21.55 -15.09
C GLU A 91 -7.81 21.66 -15.98
N GLU A 92 -8.34 22.89 -16.08
CA GLU A 92 -9.20 23.26 -17.19
C GLU A 92 -8.35 23.22 -18.47
N GLY A 93 -8.58 22.20 -19.27
CA GLY A 93 -8.23 22.17 -20.69
C GLY A 93 -9.41 22.59 -21.55
#